data_AF-A0A7J8M392-F1
#
_entry.id   AF-A0A7J8M392-F1
#
_cell.length_a   1.000
_cell.length_b   1.000
_cell.length_c   1.000
_cell.angle_alpha   90.00
_cell.angle_beta   90.00
_cell.angle_gamma   90.00
#
_symmetry.space_group_name_H-M   'P 1'
#
loop_
_entity.id
_entity.type
_entity.pdbx_description
1 polymer ?
#
loop_
_entity_poly.entity_id
_entity_poly.type
_entity_poly.pdbx_seq_one_letter_code
_entity_poly.pdbx_strand_id
1 'polypeptide(L)'
;MEVLAGQKHKRLEFTLVAVSELSSSSVPPSSTPVIARFSVDSGVAELRFRQDSGFIDGFNVNLGTAQLFKLGPLKSLCISGSSDSNKEKSYARGVTILFRNEEESRDFHSAFEQWQNEDVTQGTHLPNGAISDVKSKFDNKIEPSSAKMYFHYYGQLLHQQNMLQDYVRTGTYYAAVIENRADFTGRVVVDVGAGSGILSLFAAQAGAKHVYAIEASEMAEYARKLIAGNPSLGQRITVIKGKVEEVELPEKADILISEPM
;
A
#
# COMPACT_ATOMS: atom_id res chain seq x y z
N MET A 1 -37.51 17.00 -31.63
CA MET A 1 -36.31 17.82 -31.87
C MET A 1 -35.38 17.61 -30.69
N GLU A 2 -34.35 16.80 -30.89
CA GLU A 2 -33.25 16.61 -29.96
C GLU A 2 -32.46 17.91 -29.82
N VAL A 3 -31.99 18.20 -28.61
CA VAL A 3 -30.85 19.10 -28.39
C VAL A 3 -29.90 18.41 -27.41
N LEU A 4 -28.69 18.16 -27.92
CA LEU A 4 -27.49 17.67 -27.26
C LEU A 4 -27.08 18.55 -26.07
N ALA A 5 -26.62 17.92 -24.99
CA ALA A 5 -25.75 18.55 -24.00
C ALA A 5 -24.61 17.58 -23.66
N GLY A 6 -23.43 17.85 -24.22
CA GLY A 6 -22.24 17.01 -24.13
C GLY A 6 -21.66 16.92 -22.72
N GLN A 7 -21.25 15.72 -22.34
CA GLN A 7 -20.35 15.46 -21.21
C GLN A 7 -19.00 16.15 -21.48
N LYS A 8 -18.75 17.30 -20.83
CA LYS A 8 -17.41 17.91 -20.80
C LYS A 8 -16.42 16.92 -20.21
N HIS A 9 -15.48 16.45 -21.02
CA HIS A 9 -14.38 15.62 -20.56
C HIS A 9 -13.50 16.44 -19.60
N LYS A 10 -13.32 15.95 -18.37
CA LYS A 10 -12.43 16.57 -17.38
C LYS A 10 -10.99 16.46 -17.90
N ARG A 11 -10.29 17.58 -18.03
CA ARG A 11 -8.91 17.63 -18.50
C ARG A 11 -8.16 18.67 -17.68
N LEU A 12 -7.00 18.28 -17.16
CA LEU A 12 -6.14 19.16 -16.36
C LEU A 12 -4.71 19.08 -16.90
N GLU A 13 -4.04 20.21 -17.05
CA GLU A 13 -2.71 20.29 -17.64
C GLU A 13 -1.73 21.02 -16.72
N PHE A 14 -0.50 20.52 -16.67
CA PHE A 14 0.60 21.11 -15.94
C PHE A 14 1.78 21.29 -16.89
N THR A 15 2.32 22.50 -16.93
CA THR A 15 3.56 22.77 -17.66
C THR A 15 4.74 22.41 -16.75
N LEU A 16 5.63 21.55 -17.20
CA LEU A 16 6.78 21.02 -16.48
C LEU A 16 8.09 21.58 -17.07
N VAL A 17 9.16 21.55 -16.27
CA VAL A 17 10.51 21.92 -16.74
C VAL A 17 11.07 20.80 -17.61
N ALA A 18 10.99 19.56 -17.14
CA ALA A 18 11.47 18.40 -17.88
C ALA A 18 10.80 17.11 -17.38
N VAL A 19 10.77 16.11 -18.25
CA VAL A 19 10.43 14.73 -17.92
C VAL A 19 11.49 13.82 -18.52
N SER A 20 11.98 12.84 -17.77
CA SER A 20 13.04 11.94 -18.24
C SER A 20 12.75 10.51 -17.80
N GLU A 21 12.78 9.57 -18.73
CA GLU A 21 12.69 8.14 -18.42
C GLU A 21 13.93 7.67 -17.66
N LEU A 22 13.75 6.82 -16.66
CA LEU A 22 14.86 6.22 -15.91
C LEU A 22 15.71 5.27 -16.78
N SER A 23 15.13 4.69 -17.84
CA SER A 23 15.80 3.78 -18.77
C SER A 23 16.63 4.48 -19.83
N SER A 24 16.44 5.78 -20.08
CA SER A 24 17.20 6.49 -21.11
C SER A 24 18.51 7.05 -20.53
N SER A 25 19.62 6.48 -20.99
CA SER A 25 20.91 7.11 -20.82
C SER A 25 20.97 8.30 -21.77
N SER A 26 20.98 9.52 -21.20
CA SER A 26 21.16 10.81 -21.87
C SER A 26 20.04 11.27 -22.81
N VAL A 27 19.20 12.19 -22.33
CA VAL A 27 18.60 13.23 -23.18
C VAL A 27 18.97 14.58 -22.54
N PRO A 28 19.65 15.49 -23.26
CA PRO A 28 19.89 16.84 -22.75
C PRO A 28 18.55 17.55 -22.52
N PRO A 29 18.46 18.49 -21.56
CA PRO A 29 17.23 19.24 -21.34
C PRO A 29 16.85 19.96 -22.64
N SER A 30 15.76 19.55 -23.27
CA SER A 30 15.22 20.29 -24.41
C SER A 30 14.75 21.65 -23.92
N SER A 31 14.89 22.69 -24.73
CA SER A 31 14.38 24.03 -24.45
C SER A 31 12.86 24.15 -24.53
N THR A 32 12.13 23.09 -24.88
CA THR A 32 10.67 23.12 -25.04
C THR A 32 9.95 22.64 -23.77
N PRO A 33 8.92 23.37 -23.32
CA PRO A 33 8.18 23.01 -22.11
C PRO A 33 7.40 21.72 -22.31
N VAL A 34 7.51 20.80 -21.35
CA VAL A 34 6.75 19.54 -21.36
C VAL A 34 5.39 19.77 -20.72
N ILE A 35 4.30 19.31 -21.34
CA ILE A 35 2.96 19.40 -20.76
C ILE A 35 2.56 18.02 -20.24
N ALA A 36 2.37 17.90 -18.93
CA ALA A 36 1.66 16.79 -18.32
C ALA A 36 0.16 17.02 -18.41
N ARG A 37 -0.59 16.01 -18.82
CA ARG A 37 -2.05 16.05 -18.97
C ARG A 37 -2.68 14.89 -18.23
N PHE A 38 -3.58 15.23 -17.32
CA PHE A 38 -4.55 14.32 -16.75
C PHE A 38 -5.81 14.30 -17.63
N SER A 39 -6.24 13.12 -18.02
CA SER A 39 -7.45 12.91 -18.81
C SER A 39 -8.05 11.56 -18.52
N VAL A 40 -9.37 11.43 -18.69
CA VAL A 40 -10.02 10.12 -18.79
C VAL A 40 -10.04 9.74 -20.27
N ASP A 41 -9.38 8.65 -20.64
CA ASP A 41 -9.52 8.04 -21.96
C ASP A 41 -10.14 6.65 -21.80
N SER A 42 -11.20 6.37 -22.54
CA SER A 42 -11.89 5.07 -22.51
C SER A 42 -12.32 4.60 -21.11
N GLY A 43 -12.58 5.55 -20.20
CA GLY A 43 -12.99 5.28 -18.81
C GLY A 43 -11.85 5.05 -17.83
N VAL A 44 -10.59 5.18 -18.24
CA VAL A 44 -9.40 5.04 -17.37
C VAL A 44 -8.77 6.40 -17.16
N ALA A 45 -8.46 6.72 -15.90
CA ALA A 45 -7.70 7.91 -15.56
C ALA A 45 -6.22 7.74 -15.99
N GLU A 46 -5.76 8.63 -16.87
CA GLU A 46 -4.42 8.56 -17.44
C GLU A 46 -3.66 9.88 -17.29
N LEU A 47 -2.35 9.75 -17.08
CA LEU A 47 -1.39 10.85 -17.14
C LEU A 47 -0.47 10.66 -18.35
N ARG A 48 -0.50 11.64 -19.26
CA ARG A 48 0.31 11.66 -20.49
C ARG A 48 1.22 12.88 -20.51
N PHE A 49 2.41 12.72 -21.08
CA PHE A 49 3.36 13.81 -21.26
C PHE A 49 3.49 14.18 -22.75
N ARG A 50 3.51 15.48 -23.04
CA ARG A 50 3.64 16.01 -24.40
C ARG A 50 4.83 16.94 -24.50
N GLN A 51 5.58 16.79 -25.59
CA GLN A 51 6.72 17.63 -25.96
C GLN A 51 6.63 17.86 -27.48
N ASP A 52 6.50 19.13 -27.89
CA ASP A 52 6.15 19.56 -29.26
C ASP A 52 4.84 18.94 -29.81
N SER A 53 4.60 19.02 -31.13
CA SER A 53 3.33 18.67 -31.79
C SER A 53 2.92 17.19 -31.64
N GLY A 54 3.70 16.36 -30.95
CA GLY A 54 3.41 14.97 -30.61
C GLY A 54 3.19 14.72 -29.11
N PHE A 55 2.79 13.50 -28.78
CA PHE A 55 2.95 12.97 -27.42
C PHE A 55 4.38 12.41 -27.31
N ILE A 56 4.95 12.40 -26.10
CA ILE A 56 6.18 11.64 -25.87
C ILE A 56 5.81 10.17 -26.12
N ASP A 57 6.25 9.65 -27.26
CA ASP A 57 5.80 8.36 -27.76
C ASP A 57 6.17 7.28 -26.75
N GLY A 58 5.15 6.63 -26.21
CA GLY A 58 5.32 5.46 -25.35
C GLY A 58 5.23 5.64 -23.84
N PHE A 59 5.05 6.82 -23.22
CA PHE A 59 4.84 6.89 -21.76
C PHE A 59 3.43 7.36 -21.38
N ASN A 60 2.50 6.40 -21.39
CA ASN A 60 1.16 6.57 -20.84
C ASN A 60 1.11 5.96 -19.43
N VAL A 61 0.72 6.76 -18.45
CA VAL A 61 0.63 6.34 -17.04
C VAL A 61 -0.83 6.08 -16.71
N ASN A 62 -1.17 4.81 -16.51
CA ASN A 62 -2.43 4.45 -15.87
C ASN A 62 -2.36 4.89 -14.40
N LEU A 63 -3.19 5.86 -14.00
CA LEU A 63 -3.15 6.44 -12.66
C LEU A 63 -3.58 5.46 -11.58
N GLY A 64 -4.41 4.47 -11.90
CA GLY A 64 -4.84 3.43 -10.96
C GLY A 64 -3.72 2.48 -10.50
N THR A 65 -2.64 2.36 -11.28
CA THR A 65 -1.49 1.50 -10.94
C THR A 65 -0.20 2.27 -10.68
N ALA A 66 -0.24 3.59 -10.86
CA ALA A 66 0.95 4.43 -10.76
C ALA A 66 1.20 4.90 -9.33
N GLN A 67 2.48 5.06 -9.00
CA GLN A 67 2.91 5.64 -7.73
C GLN A 67 3.76 6.88 -8.01
N LEU A 68 3.51 7.94 -7.24
CA LEU A 68 4.24 9.20 -7.34
C LEU A 68 5.02 9.45 -6.04
N PHE A 69 6.34 9.57 -6.16
CA PHE A 69 7.26 9.78 -5.05
C PHE A 69 7.90 11.16 -5.14
N LYS A 70 7.96 11.87 -4.02
CA LYS A 70 8.69 13.14 -3.93
C LYS A 70 10.18 12.86 -3.69
N LEU A 71 11.03 13.25 -4.63
CA LEU A 71 12.50 13.16 -4.48
C LEU A 71 13.10 14.46 -3.92
N GLY A 72 12.35 15.56 -3.98
CA GLY A 72 12.74 16.86 -3.45
C GLY A 72 11.63 17.90 -3.71
N PRO A 73 11.85 19.18 -3.37
CA PRO A 73 10.83 20.21 -3.53
C PRO A 73 10.38 20.47 -4.97
N LEU A 74 11.28 20.23 -5.93
CA LEU A 74 11.05 20.46 -7.36
C LEU A 74 11.11 19.19 -8.21
N LYS A 75 11.30 18.01 -7.60
CA LYS A 75 11.59 16.77 -8.31
C LYS A 75 10.76 15.62 -7.76
N SER A 76 10.10 14.89 -8.66
CA SER A 76 9.34 13.69 -8.33
C SER A 76 9.69 12.52 -9.25
N LEU A 77 9.40 11.31 -8.79
CA LEU A 77 9.51 10.07 -9.54
C LEU A 77 8.12 9.46 -9.67
N CYS A 78 7.64 9.29 -10.89
CA CYS A 78 6.41 8.57 -11.19
C CYS A 78 6.76 7.18 -11.73
N ILE A 79 6.22 6.12 -11.12
CA ILE A 79 6.42 4.73 -11.53
C ILE A 79 5.08 4.17 -11.97
N SER A 80 5.01 3.52 -13.13
CA SER A 80 3.84 2.76 -13.59
C SER A 80 4.21 1.30 -13.84
N GLY A 81 3.29 0.39 -13.49
CA GLY A 81 3.36 -1.02 -13.86
C GLY A 81 2.88 -1.21 -15.31
N SER A 82 3.56 -2.03 -16.11
CA SER A 82 3.05 -2.41 -17.43
C SER A 82 2.00 -3.51 -17.30
N SER A 83 0.80 -3.31 -17.82
CA SER A 83 -0.18 -4.37 -18.06
C SER A 83 -0.20 -4.71 -19.56
N ASP A 84 0.89 -5.27 -20.09
CA ASP A 84 0.87 -5.84 -21.44
C ASP A 84 0.63 -7.35 -21.35
N SER A 85 -0.54 -7.78 -21.83
CA SER A 85 -0.97 -9.17 -21.91
C SER A 85 -0.25 -10.00 -22.97
N ASN A 86 0.83 -9.48 -23.59
CA ASN A 86 1.51 -10.14 -24.69
C ASN A 86 2.99 -9.71 -24.83
N LYS A 87 3.85 -10.05 -23.84
CA LYS A 87 5.28 -10.41 -24.02
C LYS A 87 5.96 -10.69 -22.67
N GLU A 88 6.94 -11.57 -22.72
CA GLU A 88 7.57 -12.36 -21.65
C GLU A 88 8.44 -11.61 -20.60
N LYS A 89 8.25 -10.31 -20.38
CA LYS A 89 8.92 -9.56 -19.31
C LYS A 89 8.19 -8.23 -19.02
N SER A 90 7.50 -8.16 -17.88
CA SER A 90 6.97 -6.90 -17.36
C SER A 90 8.07 -6.14 -16.62
N TYR A 91 8.40 -4.94 -17.09
CA TYR A 91 9.30 -4.04 -16.38
C TYR A 91 8.50 -2.83 -15.92
N ALA A 92 8.62 -2.47 -14.64
CA ALA A 92 8.11 -1.19 -14.16
C ALA A 92 8.83 -0.07 -14.91
N ARG A 93 8.08 0.91 -15.42
CA ARG A 93 8.66 2.08 -16.07
C ARG A 93 8.55 3.26 -15.13
N GLY A 94 9.61 4.06 -15.07
CA GLY A 94 9.66 5.23 -14.21
C GLY A 94 10.11 6.47 -14.97
N VAL A 95 9.47 7.60 -14.68
CA VAL A 95 9.88 8.92 -15.15
C VAL A 95 10.16 9.84 -14.00
N THR A 96 11.23 10.60 -14.13
CA THR A 96 11.49 11.74 -13.27
C THR A 96 10.76 12.96 -13.82
N ILE A 97 10.06 13.69 -12.95
CA ILE A 97 9.34 14.92 -13.24
C ILE A 97 10.04 16.08 -12.55
N LEU A 98 10.31 17.16 -13.28
CA LEU A 98 10.91 18.38 -12.76
C LEU A 98 9.93 19.55 -12.89
N PHE A 99 9.66 20.23 -11.77
CA PHE A 99 8.72 21.35 -11.64
C PHE A 99 9.45 22.71 -11.63
N ARG A 100 8.77 23.81 -11.99
CA ARG A 100 9.40 25.15 -11.95
C ARG A 100 9.54 25.67 -10.53
N ASN A 101 8.59 25.34 -9.67
CA ASN A 101 8.53 25.80 -8.29
C ASN A 101 7.83 24.77 -7.39
N GLU A 102 7.91 24.97 -6.08
CA GLU A 102 7.34 24.04 -5.09
C GLU A 102 5.81 24.04 -5.07
N GLU A 103 5.17 25.15 -5.46
CA GLU A 103 3.72 25.26 -5.55
C GLU A 103 3.18 24.33 -6.66
N GLU A 104 3.74 24.40 -7.86
CA GLU A 104 3.41 23.49 -8.96
C GLU A 104 3.67 22.03 -8.61
N SER A 105 4.74 21.76 -7.86
CA SER A 105 4.99 20.40 -7.37
C SER A 105 3.86 19.94 -6.44
N ARG A 106 3.43 20.77 -5.49
CA ARG A 106 2.32 20.44 -4.57
C ARG A 106 0.99 20.28 -5.30
N ASP A 107 0.68 21.17 -6.24
CA ASP A 107 -0.56 21.13 -7.02
C ASP A 107 -0.61 19.88 -7.89
N PHE A 108 0.53 19.47 -8.46
CA PHE A 108 0.63 18.25 -9.24
C PHE A 108 0.36 17.00 -8.40
N HIS A 109 0.90 16.90 -7.17
CA HIS A 109 0.62 15.75 -6.30
C HIS A 109 -0.84 15.74 -5.84
N SER A 110 -1.39 16.90 -5.49
CA SER A 110 -2.82 17.03 -5.14
C SER A 110 -3.72 16.57 -6.27
N ALA A 111 -3.42 16.98 -7.51
CA ALA A 111 -4.15 16.53 -8.69
C ALA A 111 -3.97 15.02 -8.91
N PHE A 112 -2.75 14.50 -8.78
CA PHE A 112 -2.48 13.07 -8.93
C PHE A 112 -3.31 12.23 -7.96
N GLU A 113 -3.32 12.58 -6.68
CA GLU A 113 -4.14 11.92 -5.65
C GLU A 113 -5.64 12.07 -5.91
N GLN A 114 -6.10 13.25 -6.34
CA GLN A 114 -7.50 13.48 -6.67
C GLN A 114 -7.95 12.58 -7.82
N TRP A 115 -7.15 12.48 -8.88
CA TRP A 115 -7.47 11.65 -10.05
C TRP A 115 -7.42 10.15 -9.72
N GLN A 116 -6.55 9.71 -8.81
CA GLN A 116 -6.58 8.35 -8.28
C GLN A 116 -7.86 8.05 -7.49
N ASN A 117 -8.34 9.01 -6.71
CA ASN A 117 -9.55 8.84 -5.90
C ASN A 117 -10.84 8.98 -6.72
N GLU A 118 -10.82 9.73 -7.82
CA GLU A 118 -11.99 9.89 -8.69
C GLU A 118 -12.29 8.63 -9.51
N ASP A 119 -11.28 7.89 -9.96
CA ASP A 119 -11.44 6.59 -10.63
C ASP A 119 -12.10 5.54 -9.70
N VAL A 120 -11.90 5.68 -8.38
CA VAL A 120 -12.53 4.83 -7.34
C VAL A 120 -14.02 5.15 -7.18
N THR A 121 -14.50 6.32 -7.60
CA THR A 121 -15.90 6.77 -7.39
C THR A 121 -16.82 6.65 -8.60
N GLN A 122 -16.31 6.39 -9.82
CA GLN A 122 -17.13 6.16 -11.02
C GLN A 122 -17.17 4.68 -11.47
N GLY A 123 -17.09 3.74 -10.53
CA GLY A 123 -17.27 2.32 -10.80
C GLY A 123 -18.71 1.95 -11.18
N THR A 124 -19.13 2.21 -12.42
CA THR A 124 -20.32 1.59 -13.02
C THR A 124 -19.93 0.68 -14.18
N HIS A 125 -19.98 -0.63 -13.89
CA HIS A 125 -20.38 -1.73 -14.78
C HIS A 125 -19.83 -1.73 -16.23
N LEU A 126 -18.82 -2.55 -16.49
CA LEU A 126 -18.52 -3.04 -17.84
C LEU A 126 -19.04 -4.48 -18.02
N PRO A 127 -19.63 -4.85 -19.18
CA PRO A 127 -20.39 -6.09 -19.29
C PRO A 127 -19.55 -7.36 -19.39
N ASN A 128 -18.23 -7.33 -19.65
CA ASN A 128 -17.44 -8.54 -19.93
C ASN A 128 -15.92 -8.33 -19.75
N GLY A 129 -15.47 -7.98 -18.55
CA GLY A 129 -14.04 -7.95 -18.23
C GLY A 129 -13.83 -7.85 -16.73
N ALA A 130 -13.32 -8.93 -16.12
CA ALA A 130 -12.97 -8.90 -14.70
C ALA A 130 -11.68 -8.08 -14.52
N ILE A 131 -11.81 -6.85 -14.06
CA ILE A 131 -10.74 -6.20 -13.31
C ILE A 131 -10.72 -6.93 -11.97
N SER A 132 -9.73 -7.79 -11.77
CA SER A 132 -9.43 -8.30 -10.45
C SER A 132 -8.74 -7.18 -9.67
N ASP A 133 -9.51 -6.19 -9.24
CA ASP A 133 -9.26 -5.62 -7.92
C ASP A 133 -9.20 -6.83 -7.01
N VAL A 134 -8.02 -7.17 -6.48
CA VAL A 134 -7.95 -8.22 -5.45
C VAL A 134 -8.52 -7.59 -4.18
N LYS A 135 -9.82 -7.27 -4.19
CA LYS A 135 -10.60 -7.02 -2.99
C LYS A 135 -10.49 -8.29 -2.20
N SER A 136 -9.80 -8.20 -1.07
CA SER A 136 -9.72 -9.32 -0.16
C SER A 136 -11.14 -9.70 0.28
N LYS A 137 -11.29 -10.90 0.86
CA LYS A 137 -12.56 -11.27 1.48
C LYS A 137 -12.98 -10.27 2.58
N PHE A 138 -12.02 -9.55 3.16
CA PHE A 138 -12.25 -8.49 4.13
C PHE A 138 -12.87 -7.25 3.46
N ASP A 139 -12.29 -6.74 2.38
CA ASP A 139 -12.79 -5.52 1.71
C ASP A 139 -14.18 -5.71 1.08
N ASN A 140 -14.54 -6.96 0.76
CA ASN A 140 -15.88 -7.29 0.29
C ASN A 140 -16.95 -7.29 1.40
N LYS A 141 -16.53 -7.44 2.66
CA LYS A 141 -17.44 -7.58 3.81
C LYS A 141 -17.48 -6.34 4.70
N ILE A 142 -16.42 -5.56 4.71
CA ILE A 142 -16.23 -4.46 5.66
C ILE A 142 -16.11 -3.15 4.89
N GLU A 143 -16.92 -2.18 5.27
CA GLU A 143 -16.83 -0.82 4.72
C GLU A 143 -15.48 -0.17 5.10
N PRO A 144 -14.81 0.56 4.19
CA PRO A 144 -13.51 1.18 4.48
C PRO A 144 -13.50 2.10 5.71
N SER A 145 -14.58 2.86 5.91
CA SER A 145 -14.74 3.74 7.08
C SER A 145 -14.78 2.93 8.39
N SER A 146 -15.49 1.80 8.38
CA SER A 146 -15.60 0.87 9.51
C SER A 146 -14.26 0.19 9.80
N ALA A 147 -13.55 -0.26 8.77
CA ALA A 147 -12.20 -0.82 8.92
C ALA A 147 -11.24 0.19 9.54
N LYS A 148 -11.27 1.44 9.08
CA LYS A 148 -10.43 2.52 9.63
C LYS A 148 -10.74 2.79 11.10
N MET A 149 -12.01 2.86 11.48
CA MET A 149 -12.41 3.03 12.89
C MET A 149 -11.99 1.84 13.75
N TYR A 150 -12.14 0.62 13.25
CA TYR A 150 -11.71 -0.61 13.92
C TYR A 150 -10.21 -0.58 14.21
N PHE A 151 -9.36 -0.36 13.20
CA PHE A 151 -7.91 -0.31 13.42
C PHE A 151 -7.48 0.90 14.25
N HIS A 152 -8.18 2.05 14.14
CA HIS A 152 -7.92 3.18 15.01
C HIS A 152 -8.19 2.86 16.48
N TYR A 153 -9.29 2.18 16.77
CA TYR A 153 -9.66 1.74 18.12
C TYR A 153 -8.59 0.84 18.75
N TYR A 154 -8.15 -0.20 18.02
CA TYR A 154 -7.13 -1.13 18.51
C TYR A 154 -5.70 -0.57 18.49
N GLY A 155 -5.48 0.53 17.77
CA GLY A 155 -4.25 1.33 17.82
C GLY A 155 -4.07 2.14 19.11
N GLN A 156 -5.07 2.18 20.01
CA GLN A 156 -4.99 2.90 21.27
C GLN A 156 -4.49 2.00 22.40
N LEU A 157 -3.51 2.50 23.19
CA LEU A 157 -2.94 1.78 24.33
C LEU A 157 -3.98 1.37 25.38
N LEU A 158 -5.02 2.18 25.58
CA LEU A 158 -6.09 1.89 26.54
C LEU A 158 -6.78 0.56 26.23
N HIS A 159 -7.09 0.28 24.96
CA HIS A 159 -7.76 -0.96 24.57
C HIS A 159 -6.83 -2.17 24.69
N GLN A 160 -5.55 -2.02 24.33
CA GLN A 160 -4.55 -3.05 24.57
C GLN A 160 -4.38 -3.33 26.07
N GLN A 161 -4.39 -2.30 26.92
CA GLN A 161 -4.32 -2.46 28.36
C GLN A 161 -5.52 -3.23 28.91
N ASN A 162 -6.75 -2.87 28.50
CA ASN A 162 -7.96 -3.59 28.93
C ASN A 162 -7.87 -5.09 28.62
N MET A 163 -7.40 -5.40 27.41
CA MET A 163 -7.16 -6.75 26.93
C MET A 163 -6.08 -7.48 27.76
N LEU A 164 -4.94 -6.84 28.02
CA LEU A 164 -3.85 -7.42 28.81
C LEU A 164 -4.20 -7.60 30.30
N GLN A 165 -5.06 -6.74 30.85
CA GLN A 165 -5.54 -6.84 32.24
C GLN A 165 -6.58 -7.94 32.44
N ASP A 166 -7.15 -8.48 31.38
CA ASP A 166 -7.86 -9.75 31.46
C ASP A 166 -6.85 -10.90 31.65
N TYR A 167 -6.58 -11.19 32.93
CA TYR A 167 -5.65 -12.23 33.34
C TYR A 167 -6.14 -13.64 32.98
N VAL A 168 -7.46 -13.88 32.95
CA VAL A 168 -7.99 -15.20 32.59
C VAL A 168 -7.72 -15.44 31.11
N ARG A 169 -8.08 -14.48 30.27
CA ARG A 169 -7.85 -14.54 28.82
C ARG A 169 -6.37 -14.66 28.51
N THR A 170 -5.55 -13.71 28.95
CA THR A 170 -4.10 -13.66 28.63
C THR A 170 -3.35 -14.83 29.24
N GLY A 171 -3.68 -15.21 30.49
CA GLY A 171 -3.09 -16.35 31.18
C GLY A 171 -3.43 -17.69 30.52
N THR A 172 -4.64 -17.85 29.95
CA THR A 172 -5.03 -19.06 29.23
C THR A 172 -4.25 -19.22 27.93
N TYR A 173 -4.06 -18.14 27.15
CA TYR A 173 -3.18 -18.18 25.97
C TYR A 173 -1.74 -18.52 26.34
N TYR A 174 -1.22 -17.92 27.42
CA TYR A 174 0.12 -18.22 27.91
C TYR A 174 0.26 -19.71 28.28
N ALA A 175 -0.65 -20.23 29.10
CA ALA A 175 -0.65 -21.63 29.51
C ALA A 175 -0.72 -22.56 28.28
N ALA A 176 -1.64 -22.31 27.35
CA ALA A 176 -1.78 -23.11 26.13
C ALA A 176 -0.49 -23.16 25.30
N VAL A 177 0.20 -22.03 25.12
CA VAL A 177 1.45 -21.96 24.37
C VAL A 177 2.60 -22.69 25.08
N ILE A 178 2.74 -22.48 26.39
CA ILE A 178 3.84 -23.05 27.17
C ILE A 178 3.65 -24.54 27.45
N GLU A 179 2.43 -24.99 27.72
CA GLU A 179 2.12 -26.42 27.92
C GLU A 179 2.29 -27.22 26.63
N ASN A 180 2.08 -26.59 25.46
CA ASN A 180 2.29 -27.20 24.15
C ASN A 180 3.60 -26.75 23.48
N ARG A 181 4.65 -26.51 24.27
CA ARG A 181 5.95 -26.01 23.78
C ARG A 181 6.55 -26.82 22.63
N ALA A 182 6.30 -28.12 22.60
CA ALA A 182 6.77 -29.01 21.54
C ALA A 182 6.24 -28.62 20.16
N ASP A 183 5.04 -28.03 20.08
CA ASP A 183 4.47 -27.55 18.83
C ASP A 183 5.18 -26.30 18.33
N PHE A 184 5.67 -25.45 19.23
CA PHE A 184 6.34 -24.18 18.87
C PHE A 184 7.85 -24.34 18.62
N THR A 185 8.51 -25.30 19.28
CA THR A 185 9.97 -25.39 19.27
C THR A 185 10.51 -25.59 17.85
N GLY A 186 11.34 -24.65 17.39
CA GLY A 186 11.96 -24.68 16.06
C GLY A 186 11.00 -24.36 14.90
N ARG A 187 9.77 -23.92 15.17
CA ARG A 187 8.76 -23.59 14.16
C ARG A 187 8.71 -22.12 13.79
N VAL A 188 8.18 -21.84 12.60
CA VAL A 188 7.79 -20.50 12.15
C VAL A 188 6.34 -20.24 12.56
N VAL A 189 6.15 -19.19 13.35
CA VAL A 189 4.84 -18.79 13.88
C VAL A 189 4.40 -17.49 13.22
N VAL A 190 3.11 -17.37 12.93
CA VAL A 190 2.50 -16.10 12.53
C VAL A 190 1.46 -15.71 13.57
N ASP A 191 1.62 -14.53 14.13
CA ASP A 191 0.68 -13.92 15.07
C ASP A 191 -0.20 -12.94 14.29
N VAL A 192 -1.48 -13.28 14.14
CA VAL A 192 -2.44 -12.54 13.31
C VAL A 192 -3.23 -11.56 14.16
N GLY A 193 -3.07 -10.26 13.91
CA GLY A 193 -3.62 -9.22 14.78
C GLY A 193 -2.81 -9.12 16.07
N ALA A 194 -1.49 -9.03 15.94
CA ALA A 194 -0.57 -9.18 17.06
C ALA A 194 -0.76 -8.16 18.19
N GLY A 195 -1.42 -7.02 17.91
CA GLY A 195 -1.66 -5.96 18.88
C GLY A 195 -0.35 -5.51 19.53
N SER A 196 -0.27 -5.61 20.86
CA SER A 196 0.95 -5.32 21.63
C SER A 196 2.13 -6.28 21.39
N GLY A 197 1.90 -7.43 20.73
CA GLY A 197 2.89 -8.48 20.49
C GLY A 197 3.02 -9.51 21.63
N ILE A 198 2.07 -9.54 22.56
CA ILE A 198 2.14 -10.42 23.74
C ILE A 198 2.14 -11.91 23.38
N LEU A 199 1.29 -12.34 22.42
CA LEU A 199 1.25 -13.73 21.97
C LEU A 199 2.52 -14.10 21.20
N SER A 200 3.05 -13.17 20.41
CA SER A 200 4.36 -13.31 19.77
C SER A 200 5.50 -13.56 20.77
N LEU A 201 5.49 -12.85 21.91
CA LEU A 201 6.46 -13.09 22.98
C LEU A 201 6.29 -14.48 23.61
N PHE A 202 5.07 -14.94 23.82
CA PHE A 202 4.81 -16.30 24.32
C PHE A 202 5.33 -17.37 23.36
N ALA A 203 5.08 -17.22 22.05
CA ALA A 203 5.57 -18.14 21.02
C ALA A 203 7.10 -18.15 20.97
N ALA A 204 7.75 -16.98 21.04
CA ALA A 204 9.21 -16.88 21.11
C ALA A 204 9.77 -17.55 22.38
N GLN A 205 9.12 -17.33 23.53
CA GLN A 205 9.48 -17.97 24.80
C GLN A 205 9.32 -19.50 24.75
N ALA A 206 8.29 -20.00 24.07
CA ALA A 206 8.10 -21.41 23.79
C ALA A 206 9.19 -21.99 22.86
N GLY A 207 10.03 -21.16 22.23
CA GLY A 207 11.16 -21.61 21.44
C GLY A 207 10.89 -21.66 19.94
N ALA A 208 9.91 -20.89 19.46
CA ALA A 208 9.75 -20.62 18.03
C ALA A 208 11.11 -20.24 17.40
N LYS A 209 11.35 -20.77 16.19
CA LYS A 209 12.49 -20.38 15.34
C LYS A 209 12.38 -18.92 14.96
N HIS A 210 11.19 -18.51 14.50
CA HIS A 210 10.88 -17.14 14.15
C HIS A 210 9.37 -16.88 14.32
N VAL A 211 9.02 -15.64 14.65
CA VAL A 211 7.63 -15.18 14.77
C VAL A 211 7.43 -13.97 13.87
N TYR A 212 6.46 -14.03 12.96
CA TYR A 212 6.00 -12.87 12.19
C TYR A 212 4.74 -12.31 12.86
N ALA A 213 4.88 -11.16 13.50
CA ALA A 213 3.81 -10.46 14.20
C ALA A 213 3.14 -9.48 13.24
N ILE A 214 1.96 -9.83 12.71
CA ILE A 214 1.24 -9.00 11.74
C ILE A 214 0.20 -8.16 12.47
N GLU A 215 0.31 -6.84 12.35
CA GLU A 215 -0.60 -5.89 12.99
C GLU A 215 -0.97 -4.76 12.02
N ALA A 216 -2.26 -4.55 11.78
CA ALA A 216 -2.74 -3.57 10.80
C ALA A 216 -2.81 -2.14 11.37
N SER A 217 -3.01 -1.99 12.67
CA SER A 217 -3.14 -0.69 13.34
C SER A 217 -1.79 -0.02 13.63
N GLU A 218 -1.84 1.20 14.15
CA GLU A 218 -0.67 1.91 14.67
C GLU A 218 -0.04 1.22 15.90
N MET A 219 -0.69 0.19 16.47
CA MET A 219 -0.11 -0.58 17.57
C MET A 219 1.18 -1.31 17.15
N ALA A 220 1.38 -1.59 15.86
CA ALA A 220 2.61 -2.19 15.33
C ALA A 220 3.88 -1.44 15.77
N GLU A 221 3.85 -0.10 15.84
CA GLU A 221 5.00 0.70 16.28
C GLU A 221 5.31 0.53 17.77
N TYR A 222 4.27 0.34 18.60
CA TYR A 222 4.43 0.05 20.02
C TYR A 222 4.88 -1.39 20.25
N ALA A 223 4.35 -2.35 19.49
CA ALA A 223 4.79 -3.74 19.52
C ALA A 223 6.29 -3.85 19.24
N ARG A 224 6.80 -3.14 18.22
CA ARG A 224 8.25 -3.07 17.93
C ARG A 224 9.05 -2.59 19.15
N LYS A 225 8.59 -1.54 19.84
CA LYS A 225 9.27 -1.01 21.04
C LYS A 225 9.25 -2.02 22.19
N LEU A 226 8.10 -2.66 22.44
CA LEU A 226 7.96 -3.66 23.50
C LEU A 226 8.83 -4.89 23.24
N ILE A 227 8.85 -5.38 22.00
CA ILE A 227 9.68 -6.50 21.57
C ILE A 227 11.17 -6.16 21.66
N ALA A 228 11.58 -4.94 21.23
CA ALA A 228 12.95 -4.47 21.37
C ALA A 228 13.40 -4.36 22.84
N GLY A 229 12.47 -4.06 23.75
CA GLY A 229 12.69 -4.09 25.20
C GLY A 229 12.93 -5.49 25.78
N ASN A 230 12.73 -6.56 25.00
CA ASN A 230 12.92 -7.96 25.39
C ASN A 230 13.99 -8.63 24.50
N PRO A 231 15.27 -8.23 24.57
CA PRO A 231 16.28 -8.58 23.57
C PRO A 231 16.56 -10.07 23.42
N SER A 232 16.36 -10.89 24.47
CA SER A 232 16.54 -12.34 24.42
C SER A 232 15.49 -13.06 23.55
N LEU A 233 14.30 -12.47 23.42
CA LEU A 233 13.19 -13.01 22.62
C LEU A 233 13.04 -12.25 21.30
N GLY A 234 13.21 -10.93 21.34
CA GLY A 234 12.90 -10.03 20.23
C GLY A 234 13.74 -10.26 18.97
N GLN A 235 14.94 -10.84 19.08
CA GLN A 235 15.74 -11.24 17.91
C GLN A 235 15.03 -12.26 17.00
N ARG A 236 14.02 -12.96 17.52
CA ARG A 236 13.23 -13.96 16.79
C ARG A 236 11.89 -13.44 16.31
N ILE A 237 11.56 -12.17 16.53
CA ILE A 237 10.23 -11.62 16.24
C ILE A 237 10.37 -10.46 15.25
N THR A 238 9.68 -10.56 14.12
CA THR A 238 9.58 -9.48 13.14
C THR A 238 8.16 -8.92 13.14
N VAL A 239 8.01 -7.62 13.42
CA VAL A 239 6.71 -6.93 13.37
C VAL A 239 6.47 -6.35 11.99
N ILE A 240 5.40 -6.80 11.35
CA ILE A 240 4.98 -6.35 10.01
C ILE A 240 3.69 -5.55 10.17
N LYS A 241 3.74 -4.28 9.75
CA LYS A 241 2.55 -3.41 9.75
C LYS A 241 1.76 -3.65 8.47
N GLY A 242 0.52 -4.11 8.59
CA GLY A 242 -0.36 -4.37 7.44
C GLY A 242 -1.50 -5.33 7.79
N LYS A 243 -2.50 -5.43 6.91
CA LYS A 243 -3.54 -6.46 7.03
C LYS A 243 -2.96 -7.81 6.66
N VAL A 244 -3.39 -8.88 7.33
CA VAL A 244 -2.87 -10.23 7.08
C VAL A 244 -3.18 -10.71 5.66
N GLU A 245 -4.26 -10.22 5.06
CA GLU A 245 -4.66 -10.51 3.68
C GLU A 245 -3.75 -9.86 2.62
N GLU A 246 -2.96 -8.86 3.00
CA GLU A 246 -2.14 -8.03 2.11
C GLU A 246 -0.63 -8.25 2.32
N VAL A 247 -0.24 -8.91 3.41
CA VAL A 247 1.16 -9.15 3.78
C VAL A 247 1.71 -10.41 3.10
N GLU A 248 2.89 -10.28 2.48
CA GLU A 248 3.68 -11.41 2.01
C GLU A 248 4.77 -11.76 3.02
N LEU A 249 4.86 -13.05 3.36
CA LEU A 249 5.89 -13.58 4.25
C LEU A 249 7.00 -14.27 3.46
N PRO A 250 8.27 -14.18 3.91
CA PRO A 250 9.41 -14.76 3.19
C PRO A 250 9.46 -16.30 3.28
N GLU A 251 8.72 -16.91 4.21
CA GLU A 251 8.59 -18.35 4.35
C GLU A 251 7.18 -18.73 4.82
N LYS A 252 6.79 -20.00 4.68
CA LYS A 252 5.48 -20.48 5.14
C LYS A 252 5.45 -20.60 6.66
N ALA A 253 4.27 -20.37 7.24
CA ALA A 253 4.01 -20.59 8.65
C ALA A 253 3.81 -22.09 8.94
N ASP A 254 4.34 -22.56 10.07
CA ASP A 254 3.98 -23.86 10.64
C ASP A 254 2.76 -23.74 11.57
N ILE A 255 2.65 -22.61 12.27
CA ILE A 255 1.59 -22.32 13.26
C ILE A 255 1.05 -20.91 13.04
N LEU A 256 -0.28 -20.79 13.13
CA LEU A 256 -0.96 -19.51 13.29
C LEU A 256 -1.42 -19.39 14.75
N ILE A 257 -1.15 -18.24 15.38
CA ILE A 257 -1.72 -17.86 16.66
C ILE A 257 -2.47 -16.53 16.48
N SER A 258 -3.59 -16.37 17.18
CA SER A 258 -4.40 -15.16 17.11
C SER A 258 -5.36 -15.12 18.28
N GLU A 259 -5.79 -13.92 18.65
CA GLU A 259 -6.93 -13.69 19.53
C GLU A 259 -7.96 -12.81 18.79
N PRO A 260 -8.90 -13.41 18.05
CA PRO A 260 -9.79 -12.67 17.15
C PRO A 260 -11.23 -12.49 17.69
N MET A 261 -11.49 -12.81 18.97
CA MET A 261 -12.84 -12.87 19.55
C MET A 261 -13.29 -11.55 20.18
#